data_AF-A0A524KTA6-F1
#
_entry.id   AF-A0A524KTA6-F1
#
_cell.length_a   1.000
_cell.length_b   1.000
_cell.length_c   1.000
_cell.angle_alpha   90.00
_cell.angle_beta   90.00
_cell.angle_gamma   90.00
#
_symmetry.space_group_name_H-M   'P 1'
#
loop_
_entity.id
_entity.type
_entity.pdbx_description
1 polymer ?
#
loop_
_entity_poly.entity_id
_entity_poly.type
_entity_poly.pdbx_seq_one_letter_code
_entity_poly.pdbx_strand_id
1 'polypeptide(L)'
;MYDAYKPYYIERILAMGAHPDGDAWKYTNLSQGKTYFIHIVEDIEAAKRALYTENAHIILTGHSNYGLGGIFPKPGEMPTTVMADVYHLDDPRIWTYSSPWISVSVRGMITSQAYPNWWPDFQDGTSGIMPYDFNDPRGNPPYNYYIGYQVPGDPTHYKVESVHNSAIERFSGSGATPWFSPDGSSPSPTNPDDRRYYITNTDTSGSYRTCGASPCPKPHYGSRTIVFRKDLEVDASQLKFKRMLIDTCTSGTYYLQTFHRGIIFFTKDNTDGNGTYVYLENYLNGKSDEELWTRMGAYQGIYDYYDFNKRPFEQ
;
A
#
# COMPACT_ATOMS: atom_id res chain seq x y z
N MET A 1 -3.42 2.97 -13.28
CA MET A 1 -4.05 1.73 -13.75
C MET A 1 -3.04 0.98 -14.63
N TYR A 2 -2.88 -0.30 -14.33
CA TYR A 2 -2.06 -1.32 -15.01
C TYR A 2 -2.35 -1.39 -16.53
N ASP A 3 -1.33 -1.36 -17.40
CA ASP A 3 -1.52 -1.43 -18.86
C ASP A 3 -2.06 -2.79 -19.36
N ALA A 4 -1.65 -3.95 -18.81
CA ALA A 4 -2.25 -5.23 -19.24
C ALA A 4 -3.66 -5.48 -18.72
N TYR A 5 -4.06 -4.84 -17.63
CA TYR A 5 -5.46 -4.89 -17.19
C TYR A 5 -6.27 -3.73 -17.76
N LYS A 6 -5.67 -2.75 -18.45
CA LYS A 6 -6.41 -1.67 -19.07
C LYS A 6 -7.45 -2.19 -20.06
N PRO A 7 -7.12 -3.12 -21.00
CA PRO A 7 -8.14 -3.75 -21.84
C PRO A 7 -9.24 -4.44 -21.03
N TYR A 8 -8.85 -5.16 -19.97
CA TYR A 8 -9.79 -5.84 -19.07
C TYR A 8 -10.74 -4.85 -18.38
N TYR A 9 -10.23 -3.78 -17.77
CA TYR A 9 -11.04 -2.76 -17.10
C TYR A 9 -11.90 -1.98 -18.09
N ILE A 10 -11.39 -1.68 -19.29
CA ILE A 10 -12.15 -1.06 -20.38
C ILE A 10 -13.33 -1.97 -20.78
N GLU A 11 -13.09 -3.27 -20.99
CA GLU A 11 -14.15 -4.24 -21.29
C GLU A 11 -15.21 -4.27 -20.18
N ARG A 12 -14.80 -4.22 -18.91
CA ARG A 12 -15.72 -4.19 -17.77
C ARG A 12 -16.57 -2.92 -17.73
N ILE A 13 -15.99 -1.74 -17.87
CA ILE A 13 -16.77 -0.49 -17.85
C ILE A 13 -17.67 -0.38 -19.09
N LEU A 14 -17.23 -0.89 -20.24
CA LEU A 14 -18.06 -1.04 -21.44
C LEU A 14 -19.28 -1.93 -21.18
N ALA A 15 -19.07 -3.09 -20.54
CA ALA A 15 -20.15 -4.00 -20.17
C ALA A 15 -21.15 -3.37 -19.18
N MET A 16 -20.70 -2.42 -18.36
CA MET A 16 -21.57 -1.61 -17.49
C MET A 16 -22.32 -0.50 -18.24
N GLY A 17 -22.00 -0.23 -19.51
CA GLY A 17 -22.61 0.83 -20.32
C GLY A 17 -21.83 2.14 -20.36
N ALA A 18 -20.58 2.15 -19.89
CA ALA A 18 -19.69 3.28 -20.13
C ALA A 18 -19.32 3.36 -21.62
N HIS A 19 -19.10 4.57 -22.13
CA HIS A 19 -18.69 4.81 -23.50
C HIS A 19 -17.61 5.91 -23.56
N PRO A 20 -16.77 5.94 -24.60
CA PRO A 20 -15.77 7.01 -24.75
C PRO A 20 -16.43 8.38 -24.86
N ASP A 21 -15.86 9.38 -24.17
CA ASP A 21 -16.26 10.79 -24.22
C ASP A 21 -15.00 11.66 -24.10
N GLY A 22 -14.39 11.99 -25.25
CA GLY A 22 -13.12 12.72 -25.28
C GLY A 22 -11.96 11.90 -24.74
N ASP A 23 -11.28 12.43 -23.71
CA ASP A 23 -10.15 11.80 -23.00
C ASP A 23 -10.59 10.92 -21.81
N ALA A 24 -11.90 10.78 -21.60
CA ALA A 24 -12.49 10.02 -20.50
C ALA A 24 -13.49 8.98 -21.00
N TRP A 25 -13.94 8.13 -20.09
CA TRP A 25 -15.10 7.27 -20.26
C TRP A 25 -16.27 7.83 -19.47
N LYS A 26 -17.44 7.89 -20.10
CA LYS A 26 -18.66 8.39 -19.48
C LYS A 26 -19.61 7.26 -19.15
N TYR A 27 -20.09 7.23 -17.91
CA TYR A 27 -21.17 6.34 -17.47
C TYR A 27 -22.26 7.16 -16.79
N THR A 28 -23.52 6.87 -17.09
CA THR A 28 -24.67 7.54 -16.45
C THR A 28 -25.54 6.52 -15.74
N ASN A 29 -25.64 6.64 -14.42
CA ASN A 29 -26.64 5.93 -13.65
C ASN A 29 -27.97 6.70 -13.74
N LEU A 30 -28.87 6.22 -14.60
CA LEU A 30 -30.17 6.85 -14.84
C LEU A 30 -31.07 6.83 -13.60
N SER A 31 -30.98 5.80 -12.76
CA SER A 31 -31.81 5.68 -11.54
C SER A 31 -31.48 6.74 -10.49
N GLN A 32 -30.23 7.23 -10.48
CA GLN A 32 -29.74 8.26 -9.56
C GLN A 32 -29.57 9.63 -10.23
N GLY A 33 -29.80 9.74 -11.54
CA GLY A 33 -29.52 10.96 -12.30
C GLY A 33 -28.05 11.41 -12.21
N LYS A 34 -27.10 10.48 -12.05
CA LYS A 34 -25.68 10.79 -11.81
C LYS A 34 -24.81 10.32 -12.97
N THR A 35 -23.96 11.22 -13.45
CA THR A 35 -22.95 10.93 -14.48
C THR A 35 -21.56 10.86 -13.85
N TYR A 36 -20.78 9.89 -14.30
CA TYR A 36 -19.42 9.60 -13.90
C TYR A 36 -18.50 9.77 -15.09
N PHE A 37 -17.35 10.41 -14.87
CA PHE A 37 -16.23 10.46 -15.79
C PHE A 37 -15.11 9.60 -15.22
N ILE A 38 -14.67 8.60 -15.98
CA ILE A 38 -13.70 7.60 -15.58
C ILE A 38 -12.43 7.84 -16.40
N HIS A 39 -11.34 8.17 -15.72
CA HIS A 39 -10.03 8.38 -16.32
C HIS A 39 -9.14 7.16 -16.07
N ILE A 40 -8.53 6.65 -17.13
CA ILE A 40 -7.54 5.57 -17.02
C ILE A 40 -6.17 6.22 -16.90
N VAL A 41 -5.56 6.08 -15.72
CA VAL A 41 -4.22 6.61 -15.40
C VAL A 41 -3.16 5.61 -15.83
N GLU A 42 -2.10 6.02 -16.52
CA GLU A 42 -1.07 5.10 -17.07
C GLU A 42 0.36 5.49 -16.71
N ASP A 43 0.54 6.56 -15.95
CA ASP A 43 1.85 7.03 -15.51
C ASP A 43 1.79 7.62 -14.10
N ILE A 44 2.99 7.78 -13.51
CA ILE A 44 3.18 8.28 -12.13
C ILE A 44 2.60 9.68 -11.97
N GLU A 45 2.81 10.56 -12.94
CA GLU A 45 2.40 11.96 -12.85
C GLU A 45 0.88 12.12 -12.93
N ALA A 46 0.22 11.35 -13.79
CA ALA A 46 -1.23 11.24 -13.85
C ALA A 46 -1.80 10.65 -12.55
N ALA A 47 -1.12 9.69 -11.92
CA ALA A 47 -1.53 9.13 -10.64
C ALA A 47 -1.42 10.16 -9.50
N LYS A 48 -0.32 10.92 -9.45
CA LYS A 48 -0.14 12.05 -8.53
C LYS A 48 -1.23 13.11 -8.74
N ARG A 49 -1.51 13.51 -9.99
CA ARG A 49 -2.59 14.44 -10.30
C ARG A 49 -3.94 13.95 -9.80
N ALA A 50 -4.25 12.66 -9.95
CA ALA A 50 -5.48 12.07 -9.45
C ALA A 50 -5.59 12.20 -7.91
N LEU A 51 -4.53 11.88 -7.17
CA LEU A 51 -4.47 12.03 -5.71
C LEU A 51 -4.74 13.46 -5.23
N TYR A 52 -4.30 14.45 -6.01
CA TYR A 52 -4.43 15.88 -5.69
C TYR A 52 -5.66 16.54 -6.31
N THR A 53 -6.52 15.77 -6.98
CA THR A 53 -7.76 16.27 -7.56
C THR A 53 -8.87 16.27 -6.51
N GLU A 54 -9.45 17.44 -6.31
CA GLU A 54 -10.53 17.67 -5.36
C GLU A 54 -11.71 16.75 -5.66
N ASN A 55 -12.21 16.08 -4.62
CA ASN A 55 -13.35 15.16 -4.71
C ASN A 55 -13.16 13.94 -5.64
N ALA A 56 -11.94 13.64 -6.07
CA ALA A 56 -11.68 12.47 -6.90
C ALA A 56 -12.03 11.16 -6.17
N HIS A 57 -12.52 10.19 -6.96
CA HIS A 57 -12.60 8.78 -6.56
C HIS A 57 -11.49 8.02 -7.27
N ILE A 58 -10.57 7.45 -6.51
CA ILE A 58 -9.40 6.77 -7.02
C ILE A 58 -9.54 5.26 -6.82
N ILE A 59 -9.16 4.48 -7.83
CA ILE A 59 -9.01 3.04 -7.72
C ILE A 59 -7.56 2.69 -8.05
N LEU A 60 -6.84 2.22 -7.04
CA LEU A 60 -5.49 1.68 -7.14
C LEU A 60 -5.58 0.16 -7.14
N THR A 61 -5.11 -0.45 -8.22
CA THR A 61 -5.12 -1.91 -8.42
C THR A 61 -3.77 -2.36 -8.95
N GLY A 62 -3.27 -3.49 -8.45
CA GLY A 62 -2.02 -4.09 -8.89
C GLY A 62 -1.41 -5.04 -7.85
N HIS A 63 -0.20 -5.50 -8.12
CA HIS A 63 0.58 -6.28 -7.15
C HIS A 63 1.14 -5.40 -6.04
N SER A 64 1.17 -5.93 -4.82
CA SER A 64 1.51 -5.13 -3.63
C SER A 64 2.97 -4.74 -3.59
N ASN A 65 3.83 -5.52 -4.25
CA ASN A 65 5.29 -5.42 -4.15
C ASN A 65 5.74 -5.36 -2.68
N TYR A 66 5.00 -6.00 -1.77
CA TYR A 66 5.19 -5.91 -0.32
C TYR A 66 5.26 -4.48 0.22
N GLY A 67 4.47 -3.58 -0.37
CA GLY A 67 4.46 -2.17 -0.03
C GLY A 67 5.59 -1.37 -0.64
N LEU A 68 6.39 -1.88 -1.60
CA LEU A 68 7.45 -1.08 -2.24
C LEU A 68 6.92 0.20 -2.91
N GLY A 69 5.70 0.11 -3.46
CA GLY A 69 5.14 1.09 -4.37
C GLY A 69 4.64 0.41 -5.64
N GLY A 70 4.13 1.21 -6.56
CA GLY A 70 3.60 0.76 -7.84
C GLY A 70 4.58 1.02 -8.97
N ILE A 71 4.62 0.14 -9.97
CA ILE A 71 5.33 0.39 -11.22
C ILE A 71 4.31 0.44 -12.35
N PHE A 72 4.47 1.41 -13.25
CA PHE A 72 3.79 1.43 -14.53
C PHE A 72 4.66 0.68 -15.55
N PRO A 73 4.23 -0.49 -16.03
CA PRO A 73 5.03 -1.30 -16.95
C PRO A 73 5.17 -0.64 -18.32
N LYS A 74 6.26 -0.92 -19.02
CA LYS A 74 6.45 -0.49 -20.42
C LYS A 74 5.76 -1.47 -21.38
N PRO A 75 5.43 -1.04 -22.61
CA PRO A 75 4.97 -1.95 -23.65
C PRO A 75 5.94 -3.14 -23.82
N GLY A 76 5.42 -4.36 -23.73
CA GLY A 76 6.20 -5.59 -23.90
C GLY A 76 6.77 -6.22 -22.61
N GLU A 77 6.75 -5.53 -21.47
CA GLU A 77 7.11 -6.14 -20.17
C GLU A 77 5.95 -6.95 -19.56
N MET A 78 4.74 -6.74 -20.08
CA MET A 78 3.53 -7.38 -19.60
C MET A 78 3.46 -8.90 -19.82
N PRO A 79 3.78 -9.45 -21.02
CA PRO A 79 3.61 -10.88 -21.27
C PRO A 79 4.56 -11.75 -20.45
N THR A 80 5.72 -11.20 -20.06
CA THR A 80 6.74 -11.92 -19.30
C THR A 80 6.51 -11.78 -17.80
N THR A 81 5.79 -10.75 -17.35
CA THR A 81 5.72 -10.27 -15.95
C THR A 81 7.07 -9.90 -15.35
N VAL A 82 8.16 -9.91 -16.14
CA VAL A 82 9.53 -9.66 -15.68
C VAL A 82 9.95 -8.24 -16.04
N MET A 83 10.36 -7.46 -15.04
CA MET A 83 11.00 -6.15 -15.23
C MET A 83 12.47 -6.26 -14.81
N ALA A 84 13.30 -6.69 -15.76
CA ALA A 84 14.72 -6.98 -15.50
C ALA A 84 15.58 -5.70 -15.34
N ASP A 85 15.04 -4.53 -15.69
CA ASP A 85 15.71 -3.24 -15.59
C ASP A 85 15.34 -2.46 -14.31
N VAL A 86 14.71 -3.12 -13.33
CA VAL A 86 14.45 -2.59 -11.98
C VAL A 86 15.50 -3.14 -11.02
N TYR A 87 16.34 -2.26 -10.47
CA TYR A 87 17.54 -2.66 -9.73
C TYR A 87 17.56 -2.26 -8.26
N HIS A 88 17.01 -1.09 -7.92
CA HIS A 88 17.24 -0.47 -6.61
C HIS A 88 15.93 -0.11 -5.90
N LEU A 89 16.00 0.20 -4.61
CA LEU A 89 14.86 0.68 -3.84
C LEU A 89 14.29 1.99 -4.40
N ASP A 90 15.17 2.92 -4.78
CA ASP A 90 14.86 4.24 -5.34
C ASP A 90 14.92 4.27 -6.87
N ASP A 91 14.66 3.13 -7.52
CA ASP A 91 14.51 3.08 -8.97
C ASP A 91 13.38 4.03 -9.41
N PRO A 92 13.61 4.92 -10.40
CA PRO A 92 12.64 5.94 -10.82
C PRO A 92 11.35 5.36 -11.40
N ARG A 93 11.32 4.06 -11.70
CA ARG A 93 10.11 3.35 -12.13
C ARG A 93 9.15 3.04 -10.97
N ILE A 94 9.66 3.02 -9.75
CA ILE A 94 8.89 2.72 -8.54
C ILE A 94 8.27 4.01 -8.02
N TRP A 95 6.96 4.13 -8.19
CA TRP A 95 6.20 5.19 -7.57
C TRP A 95 6.07 4.94 -6.07
N THR A 96 6.74 5.78 -5.29
CA THR A 96 6.87 5.62 -3.84
C THR A 96 5.72 6.28 -3.08
N TYR A 97 4.62 5.57 -2.89
CA TYR A 97 3.43 6.07 -2.17
C TYR A 97 3.02 5.22 -0.95
N SER A 98 3.87 4.26 -0.59
CA SER A 98 3.69 3.49 0.64
C SER A 98 4.28 4.25 1.82
N SER A 99 4.50 3.53 2.89
CA SER A 99 4.93 4.10 4.14
C SER A 99 6.47 4.08 4.29
N PRO A 100 7.05 4.85 5.23
CA PRO A 100 8.50 5.04 5.31
C PRO A 100 9.31 3.75 5.52
N TRP A 101 8.76 2.78 6.25
CA TRP A 101 9.36 1.47 6.46
C TRP A 101 8.43 0.36 6.00
N ILE A 102 8.98 -0.59 5.24
CA ILE A 102 8.22 -1.71 4.68
C ILE A 102 8.98 -3.01 4.86
N SER A 103 8.23 -4.11 5.01
CA SER A 103 8.79 -5.44 5.21
C SER A 103 8.67 -6.26 3.93
N VAL A 104 9.75 -6.33 3.16
CA VAL A 104 9.78 -7.02 1.87
C VAL A 104 10.33 -8.43 2.01
N SER A 105 9.87 -9.36 1.17
CA SER A 105 10.59 -10.62 0.95
C SER A 105 11.59 -10.38 -0.17
N VAL A 106 12.89 -10.15 0.13
CA VAL A 106 13.90 -9.86 -0.91
C VAL A 106 13.95 -10.99 -1.95
N ARG A 107 13.90 -12.24 -1.49
CA ARG A 107 13.78 -13.39 -2.38
C ARG A 107 12.49 -13.33 -3.20
N GLY A 108 11.36 -13.02 -2.56
CA GLY A 108 10.07 -12.88 -3.24
C GLY A 108 10.08 -11.78 -4.30
N MET A 109 10.77 -10.66 -4.07
CA MET A 109 10.95 -9.59 -5.05
C MET A 109 11.65 -10.09 -6.31
N ILE A 110 12.76 -10.82 -6.12
CA ILE A 110 13.57 -11.36 -7.20
C ILE A 110 12.87 -12.50 -7.95
N THR A 111 12.29 -13.46 -7.22
CA THR A 111 11.79 -14.71 -7.81
C THR A 111 10.31 -14.71 -8.14
N SER A 112 9.51 -13.84 -7.52
CA SER A 112 8.04 -13.93 -7.58
C SER A 112 7.36 -12.61 -7.97
N GLN A 113 7.89 -11.44 -7.58
CA GLN A 113 7.49 -10.14 -8.15
C GLN A 113 8.25 -9.82 -9.44
N ALA A 114 9.16 -10.70 -9.84
CA ALA A 114 9.83 -10.72 -11.13
C ALA A 114 10.68 -9.46 -11.42
N TYR A 115 11.37 -8.96 -10.38
CA TYR A 115 12.48 -8.00 -10.50
C TYR A 115 13.81 -8.74 -10.28
N PRO A 116 14.29 -9.53 -11.25
CA PRO A 116 15.38 -10.50 -11.05
C PRO A 116 16.71 -9.86 -10.63
N ASN A 117 16.89 -8.58 -10.93
CA ASN A 117 18.12 -7.83 -10.63
C ASN A 117 17.93 -6.83 -9.49
N TRP A 118 16.79 -6.84 -8.82
CA TRP A 118 16.50 -5.91 -7.73
C TRP A 118 17.23 -6.28 -6.43
N TRP A 119 17.75 -5.27 -5.75
CA TRP A 119 18.41 -5.39 -4.46
C TRP A 119 17.94 -4.28 -3.49
N PRO A 120 17.93 -4.53 -2.16
CA PRO A 120 17.52 -3.54 -1.16
C PRO A 120 18.62 -2.51 -0.85
N ASP A 121 19.21 -1.95 -1.90
CA ASP A 121 20.13 -0.81 -1.86
C ASP A 121 19.56 0.36 -2.67
N PHE A 122 20.18 1.52 -2.51
CA PHE A 122 19.87 2.72 -3.28
C PHE A 122 20.86 2.86 -4.43
N GLN A 123 20.50 3.64 -5.45
CA GLN A 123 21.36 3.93 -6.61
C GLN A 123 22.73 4.55 -6.23
N ASP A 124 22.84 5.18 -5.06
CA ASP A 124 24.08 5.73 -4.52
C ASP A 124 24.99 4.68 -3.84
N GLY A 125 24.56 3.41 -3.81
CA GLY A 125 25.27 2.29 -3.21
C GLY A 125 25.07 2.13 -1.70
N THR A 126 24.29 3.00 -1.06
CA THR A 126 23.94 2.83 0.36
C THR A 126 22.87 1.77 0.55
N SER A 127 22.90 1.06 1.69
CA SER A 127 21.92 0.03 1.99
C SER A 127 20.61 0.64 2.50
N GLY A 128 19.47 0.19 1.97
CA GLY A 128 18.16 0.53 2.51
C GLY A 128 17.67 -0.41 3.61
N ILE A 129 18.47 -1.42 3.99
CA ILE A 129 18.11 -2.36 5.05
C ILE A 129 18.21 -1.68 6.41
N MET A 130 17.11 -1.71 7.17
CA MET A 130 17.08 -1.18 8.53
C MET A 130 18.07 -1.91 9.46
N PRO A 131 18.63 -1.24 10.48
CA PRO A 131 19.47 -1.87 11.49
C PRO A 131 18.85 -3.13 12.11
N TYR A 132 19.69 -4.11 12.47
CA TYR A 132 19.22 -5.38 13.05
C TYR A 132 19.20 -5.38 14.57
N ASP A 133 19.97 -4.52 15.22
CA ASP A 133 20.03 -4.38 16.67
C ASP A 133 20.53 -2.98 17.06
N PHE A 134 20.54 -2.71 18.36
CA PHE A 134 20.90 -1.39 18.92
C PHE A 134 22.41 -1.05 18.84
N ASN A 135 23.27 -2.00 18.45
CA ASN A 135 24.71 -1.79 18.29
C ASN A 135 25.11 -1.50 16.84
N ASP A 136 24.15 -1.50 15.92
CA ASP A 136 24.41 -1.19 14.52
C ASP A 136 24.81 0.29 14.37
N PRO A 137 25.96 0.59 13.75
CA PRO A 137 26.43 1.97 13.61
C PRO A 137 25.51 2.83 12.72
N ARG A 138 24.60 2.22 11.96
CA ARG A 138 23.63 2.92 11.10
C ARG A 138 22.43 3.46 11.88
N GLY A 139 22.27 3.08 13.15
CA GLY A 139 21.21 3.58 14.04
C GLY A 139 20.41 2.47 14.71
N ASN A 140 19.24 2.84 15.23
CA ASN A 140 18.37 1.92 15.96
C ASN A 140 17.62 0.98 15.01
N PRO A 141 17.29 -0.25 15.47
CA PRO A 141 16.44 -1.15 14.73
C PRO A 141 15.05 -0.53 14.50
N PRO A 142 14.28 -1.01 13.50
CA PRO A 142 12.90 -0.58 13.32
C PRO A 142 12.04 -1.07 14.48
N TYR A 143 10.89 -0.45 14.73
CA TYR A 143 9.94 -0.90 15.74
C TYR A 143 8.57 -1.19 15.12
N ASN A 144 7.81 -2.04 15.79
CA ASN A 144 6.45 -2.37 15.46
C ASN A 144 5.48 -1.36 16.07
N TYR A 145 4.39 -1.06 15.36
CA TYR A 145 3.41 -0.07 15.79
C TYR A 145 2.04 -0.29 15.14
N TYR A 146 1.02 0.29 15.76
CA TYR A 146 -0.30 0.39 15.15
C TYR A 146 -0.33 1.56 14.16
N ILE A 147 -0.87 1.31 12.96
CA ILE A 147 -1.15 2.37 11.99
C ILE A 147 -2.13 3.36 12.63
N GLY A 148 -1.79 4.64 12.58
CA GLY A 148 -2.59 5.70 13.16
C GLY A 148 -2.89 6.83 12.17
N TYR A 149 -3.84 7.67 12.54
CA TYR A 149 -4.26 8.85 11.79
C TYR A 149 -4.71 9.96 12.74
N GLN A 150 -4.84 11.18 12.21
CA GLN A 150 -5.46 12.31 12.89
C GLN A 150 -6.63 12.80 12.04
N VAL A 151 -7.74 13.13 12.70
CA VAL A 151 -8.88 13.78 12.05
C VAL A 151 -8.51 15.24 11.77
N PRO A 152 -8.80 15.81 10.58
CA PRO A 152 -8.48 17.22 10.30
C PRO A 152 -9.02 18.18 11.37
N GLY A 153 -8.12 18.95 11.99
CA GLY A 153 -8.46 19.88 13.07
C GLY A 153 -8.51 19.28 14.47
N ASP A 154 -8.30 17.96 14.63
CA ASP A 154 -8.17 17.27 15.91
C ASP A 154 -6.69 16.93 16.19
N PRO A 155 -6.12 17.35 17.33
CA PRO A 155 -4.72 17.03 17.66
C PRO A 155 -4.52 15.57 18.07
N THR A 156 -5.59 14.82 18.35
CA THR A 156 -5.52 13.44 18.86
C THR A 156 -5.10 12.47 17.75
N HIS A 157 -4.11 11.63 18.02
CA HIS A 157 -3.83 10.47 17.17
C HIS A 157 -4.72 9.30 17.56
N TYR A 158 -5.33 8.69 16.56
CA TYR A 158 -6.18 7.51 16.69
C TYR A 158 -5.52 6.33 15.99
N LYS A 159 -5.88 5.12 16.39
CA LYS A 159 -5.53 3.91 15.64
C LYS A 159 -6.50 3.75 14.47
N VAL A 160 -5.99 3.29 13.33
CA VAL A 160 -6.85 2.74 12.30
C VAL A 160 -7.32 1.38 12.77
N GLU A 161 -8.62 1.24 12.94
CA GLU A 161 -9.28 0.02 13.41
C GLU A 161 -10.07 -0.56 12.25
N SER A 162 -9.97 -1.87 12.04
CA SER A 162 -10.88 -2.56 11.12
C SER A 162 -12.33 -2.39 11.58
N VAL A 163 -13.32 -2.60 10.71
CA VAL A 163 -14.75 -2.66 11.11
C VAL A 163 -15.06 -3.74 12.17
N HIS A 164 -14.11 -4.64 12.46
CA HIS A 164 -14.18 -5.59 13.58
C HIS A 164 -13.36 -5.15 14.80
N ASN A 165 -13.04 -3.86 14.91
CA ASN A 165 -12.33 -3.21 16.02
C ASN A 165 -10.94 -3.79 16.34
N SER A 166 -10.26 -4.36 15.34
CA SER A 166 -8.84 -4.71 15.48
C SER A 166 -7.96 -3.62 14.86
N ALA A 167 -7.09 -3.04 15.68
CA ALA A 167 -6.12 -2.07 15.21
C ALA A 167 -5.13 -2.70 14.23
N ILE A 168 -4.83 -2.00 13.13
CA ILE A 168 -3.93 -2.50 12.09
C ILE A 168 -2.48 -2.38 12.57
N GLU A 169 -1.80 -3.52 12.67
CA GLU A 169 -0.39 -3.61 13.05
C GLU A 169 0.52 -3.53 11.81
N ARG A 170 1.60 -2.73 11.89
CA ARG A 170 2.51 -2.54 10.76
C ARG A 170 3.33 -3.77 10.44
N PHE A 171 4.02 -4.35 11.42
CA PHE A 171 4.91 -5.50 11.23
C PHE A 171 4.35 -6.74 11.92
N SER A 172 3.12 -7.09 11.54
CA SER A 172 2.45 -8.28 12.02
C SER A 172 3.32 -9.53 11.83
N GLY A 173 3.43 -10.33 12.89
CA GLY A 173 4.26 -11.53 12.93
C GLY A 173 5.75 -11.28 13.20
N SER A 174 6.17 -10.05 13.48
CA SER A 174 7.55 -9.75 13.91
C SER A 174 7.87 -10.24 15.32
N GLY A 175 6.85 -10.49 16.15
CA GLY A 175 6.99 -10.87 17.55
C GLY A 175 7.25 -9.69 18.49
N ALA A 176 7.56 -8.51 17.97
CA ALA A 176 7.64 -7.28 18.76
C ALA A 176 6.23 -6.77 19.10
N THR A 177 6.06 -6.23 20.31
CA THR A 177 4.78 -5.61 20.68
C THR A 177 4.54 -4.38 19.80
N PRO A 178 3.31 -4.12 19.30
CA PRO A 178 3.04 -2.88 18.58
C PRO A 178 2.96 -1.67 19.54
N TRP A 179 3.76 -0.64 19.27
CA TRP A 179 3.69 0.66 19.92
C TRP A 179 2.46 1.47 19.47
N PHE A 180 1.96 2.31 20.37
CA PHE A 180 1.06 3.40 20.03
C PHE A 180 1.20 4.52 21.06
N SER A 181 1.27 5.76 20.58
CA SER A 181 1.19 6.95 21.42
C SER A 181 0.09 7.89 20.92
N PRO A 182 -0.81 8.39 21.80
CA PRO A 182 -1.84 9.37 21.43
C PRO A 182 -1.31 10.71 20.91
N ASP A 183 -0.05 11.04 21.22
CA ASP A 183 0.63 12.27 20.76
C ASP A 183 1.50 12.05 19.51
N GLY A 184 1.54 10.82 18.98
CA GLY A 184 2.35 10.47 17.82
C GLY A 184 3.84 10.26 18.10
N SER A 185 4.29 10.32 19.36
CA SER A 185 5.69 10.07 19.70
C SER A 185 6.11 8.62 19.44
N SER A 186 7.37 8.45 19.05
CA SER A 186 8.02 7.14 18.89
C SER A 186 8.44 6.56 20.25
N PRO A 187 8.56 5.23 20.38
CA PRO A 187 9.15 4.62 21.57
C PRO A 187 10.61 5.06 21.72
N SER A 188 11.14 5.08 22.94
CA SER A 188 12.53 5.49 23.18
C SER A 188 13.49 4.29 23.10
N PRO A 189 14.56 4.34 22.27
CA PRO A 189 15.50 3.22 22.16
C PRO A 189 16.41 3.07 23.40
N THR A 190 16.54 4.13 24.20
CA THR A 190 17.35 4.14 25.43
C THR A 190 16.55 3.73 26.66
N ASN A 191 15.22 3.74 26.59
CA ASN A 191 14.35 3.24 27.65
C ASN A 191 14.27 1.70 27.57
N PRO A 192 14.73 0.95 28.60
CA PRO A 192 14.70 -0.51 28.58
C PRO A 192 13.28 -1.09 28.37
N ASP A 193 12.25 -0.45 28.91
CA ASP A 193 10.86 -0.93 28.80
C ASP A 193 10.32 -0.80 27.36
N ASP A 194 10.79 0.21 26.63
CA ASP A 194 10.39 0.47 25.25
C ASP A 194 11.09 -0.47 24.26
N ARG A 195 12.18 -1.13 24.65
CA ARG A 195 12.91 -2.06 23.76
C ARG A 195 12.05 -3.22 23.26
N ARG A 196 10.97 -3.56 23.97
CA ARG A 196 10.00 -4.60 23.55
C ARG A 196 9.24 -4.27 22.26
N TYR A 197 9.22 -3.00 21.85
CA TYR A 197 8.58 -2.56 20.60
C TYR A 197 9.50 -2.70 19.39
N TYR A 198 10.81 -2.80 19.61
CA TYR A 198 11.81 -2.86 18.55
C TYR A 198 11.97 -4.27 17.98
N ILE A 199 12.14 -4.36 16.67
CA ILE A 199 12.29 -5.60 15.92
C ILE A 199 13.78 -5.84 15.72
N THR A 200 14.35 -6.68 16.58
CA THR A 200 15.76 -7.05 16.52
C THR A 200 15.96 -8.44 15.96
N ASN A 201 17.05 -8.65 15.23
CA ASN A 201 17.52 -9.98 14.90
C ASN A 201 19.04 -10.05 15.08
N THR A 202 19.50 -10.68 16.17
CA THR A 202 20.93 -10.88 16.47
C THR A 202 21.46 -12.23 16.01
N ASP A 203 20.68 -13.01 15.26
CA ASP A 203 21.10 -14.34 14.78
C ASP A 203 22.35 -14.26 13.88
N THR A 204 23.39 -15.00 14.22
CA THR A 204 24.64 -15.08 13.44
C THR A 204 24.81 -16.43 12.73
N SER A 205 23.80 -17.30 12.76
CA SER A 205 23.87 -18.69 12.26
C SER A 205 24.02 -18.83 10.74
N GLY A 206 23.85 -17.74 9.98
CA GLY A 206 24.52 -17.56 8.69
C GLY A 206 24.00 -18.36 7.49
N SER A 207 22.71 -18.69 7.41
CA SER A 207 22.14 -19.23 6.16
C SER A 207 20.72 -18.74 5.89
N TYR A 208 20.60 -17.71 5.04
CA TYR A 208 19.31 -17.05 4.71
C TYR A 208 18.79 -17.41 3.30
N ARG A 209 19.23 -18.54 2.76
CA ARG A 209 19.01 -18.99 1.35
C ARG A 209 19.69 -18.06 0.34
N THR A 210 19.60 -18.42 -0.94
CA THR A 210 20.12 -17.62 -2.06
C THR A 210 19.02 -16.81 -2.74
N CYS A 211 19.42 -15.63 -3.21
CA CYS A 211 18.66 -14.67 -3.99
C CYS A 211 19.38 -14.55 -5.34
N GLY A 212 19.05 -15.45 -6.26
CA GLY A 212 19.85 -15.65 -7.48
C GLY A 212 21.20 -16.31 -7.17
N ALA A 213 22.29 -15.71 -7.66
CA ALA A 213 23.65 -16.17 -7.42
C ALA A 213 24.24 -15.75 -6.06
N SER A 214 23.60 -14.81 -5.36
CA SER A 214 24.09 -14.23 -4.10
C SER A 214 23.31 -14.74 -2.88
N PRO A 215 23.91 -14.79 -1.68
CA PRO A 215 23.16 -14.99 -0.44
C PRO A 215 22.09 -13.91 -0.27
N CYS A 216 20.88 -14.28 0.13
CA CYS A 216 19.86 -13.28 0.47
C CYS A 216 20.29 -12.47 1.70
N PRO A 217 19.85 -11.20 1.81
CA PRO A 217 19.97 -10.45 3.04
C PRO A 217 19.28 -11.17 4.20
N LYS A 218 19.85 -11.01 5.39
CA LYS A 218 19.27 -11.52 6.63
C LYS A 218 17.88 -10.91 6.85
N PRO A 219 16.83 -11.69 7.14
CA PRO A 219 15.53 -11.14 7.47
C PRO A 219 15.55 -10.53 8.89
N HIS A 220 14.74 -9.51 9.14
CA HIS A 220 14.44 -9.02 10.49
C HIS A 220 13.52 -9.99 11.24
N TYR A 221 12.57 -10.61 10.54
CA TYR A 221 11.66 -11.60 11.11
C TYR A 221 11.09 -12.50 10.02
N GLY A 222 10.82 -13.77 10.32
CA GLY A 222 10.34 -14.74 9.33
C GLY A 222 11.20 -14.72 8.06
N SER A 223 10.58 -14.44 6.91
CA SER A 223 11.25 -14.23 5.61
C SER A 223 11.35 -12.76 5.18
N ARG A 224 11.08 -11.82 6.09
CA ARG A 224 10.94 -10.39 5.82
C ARG A 224 12.18 -9.60 6.20
N THR A 225 12.68 -8.80 5.27
CA THR A 225 13.69 -7.77 5.52
C THR A 225 12.97 -6.43 5.59
N ILE A 226 13.15 -5.69 6.67
CA ILE A 226 12.61 -4.33 6.79
C ILE A 226 13.59 -3.38 6.11
N VAL A 227 13.07 -2.61 5.17
CA VAL A 227 13.81 -1.57 4.46
C VAL A 227 13.17 -0.22 4.75
N PHE A 228 13.97 0.84 4.75
CA PHE A 228 13.46 2.20 4.70
C PHE A 228 13.43 2.69 3.26
N ARG A 229 12.47 3.57 2.98
CA ARG A 229 12.37 4.32 1.73
C ARG A 229 13.03 5.68 1.92
N LYS A 230 13.55 6.26 0.83
CA LYS A 230 13.79 7.71 0.74
C LYS A 230 12.44 8.45 0.81
N ASP A 231 12.45 9.75 0.58
CA ASP A 231 11.25 10.59 0.59
C ASP A 231 10.12 9.98 -0.25
N LEU A 232 8.90 10.06 0.28
CA LEU A 232 7.71 9.64 -0.45
C LEU A 232 7.46 10.60 -1.62
N GLU A 233 6.99 10.04 -2.72
CA GLU A 233 6.60 10.81 -3.91
C GLU A 233 5.17 11.37 -3.83
N VAL A 234 4.51 11.15 -2.68
CA VAL A 234 3.19 11.66 -2.35
C VAL A 234 3.31 12.57 -1.14
N ASP A 235 2.91 13.82 -1.33
CA ASP A 235 2.78 14.79 -0.25
C ASP A 235 1.39 14.65 0.39
N ALA A 236 1.36 14.12 1.61
CA ALA A 236 0.14 13.93 2.38
C ALA A 236 -0.66 15.25 2.55
N SER A 237 0.01 16.40 2.61
CA SER A 237 -0.63 17.70 2.75
C SER A 237 -1.38 18.15 1.49
N GLN A 238 -1.03 17.58 0.33
CA GLN A 238 -1.65 17.90 -0.96
C GLN A 238 -2.78 16.95 -1.34
N LEU A 239 -3.04 15.89 -0.57
CA LEU A 239 -4.10 14.93 -0.85
C LEU A 239 -5.50 15.59 -0.77
N LYS A 240 -6.26 15.50 -1.87
CA LYS A 240 -7.60 16.09 -2.02
C LYS A 240 -8.67 15.12 -2.50
N PHE A 241 -8.30 13.87 -2.78
CA PHE A 241 -9.27 12.84 -3.14
C PHE A 241 -10.29 12.64 -2.01
N LYS A 242 -11.52 12.29 -2.38
CA LYS A 242 -12.60 12.05 -1.41
C LYS A 242 -12.66 10.59 -0.98
N ARG A 243 -12.37 9.67 -1.89
CA ARG A 243 -12.41 8.23 -1.63
C ARG A 243 -11.44 7.45 -2.48
N MET A 244 -11.00 6.31 -1.97
CA MET A 244 -10.04 5.43 -2.63
C MET A 244 -10.40 3.95 -2.42
N LEU A 245 -10.21 3.13 -3.43
CA LEU A 245 -10.01 1.68 -3.28
C LEU A 245 -8.53 1.37 -3.52
N ILE A 246 -7.93 0.58 -2.62
CA ILE A 246 -6.58 0.03 -2.78
C ILE A 246 -6.67 -1.50 -2.82
N ASP A 247 -6.93 -2.04 -4.00
CA ASP A 247 -7.05 -3.49 -4.25
C ASP A 247 -5.69 -4.08 -4.60
N THR A 248 -4.95 -4.40 -3.55
CA THR A 248 -3.67 -5.12 -3.63
C THR A 248 -3.43 -5.87 -2.32
N CYS A 249 -2.58 -6.88 -2.30
CA CYS A 249 -2.41 -7.74 -1.11
C CYS A 249 -2.00 -6.94 0.14
N THR A 250 -2.70 -7.18 1.25
CA THR A 250 -2.39 -6.60 2.57
C THR A 250 -2.27 -5.07 2.57
N SER A 251 -3.05 -4.39 1.72
CA SER A 251 -2.90 -2.96 1.44
C SER A 251 -3.11 -2.08 2.67
N GLY A 252 -3.92 -2.53 3.64
CA GLY A 252 -4.11 -1.84 4.91
C GLY A 252 -2.80 -1.58 5.67
N THR A 253 -1.90 -2.55 5.68
CA THR A 253 -0.61 -2.44 6.39
C THR A 253 0.42 -1.59 5.65
N TYR A 254 0.33 -1.51 4.33
CA TYR A 254 1.36 -0.87 3.50
C TYR A 254 1.09 0.61 3.23
N TYR A 255 -0.19 0.99 3.09
CA TYR A 255 -0.53 2.29 2.50
C TYR A 255 -1.34 3.22 3.41
N LEU A 256 -1.99 2.72 4.46
CA LEU A 256 -2.87 3.56 5.30
C LEU A 256 -2.12 4.55 6.22
N GLN A 257 -0.80 4.41 6.39
CA GLN A 257 -0.01 5.46 7.03
C GLN A 257 0.18 6.67 6.10
N THR A 258 0.17 6.46 4.79
CA THR A 258 0.38 7.51 3.77
C THR A 258 -0.94 8.07 3.29
N PHE A 259 -1.92 7.20 3.05
CA PHE A 259 -3.27 7.61 2.70
C PHE A 259 -4.16 7.52 3.94
N HIS A 260 -4.38 8.68 4.56
CA HIS A 260 -5.15 8.81 5.79
C HIS A 260 -6.14 9.98 5.71
N ARG A 261 -6.84 10.08 4.57
CA ARG A 261 -7.91 11.07 4.29
C ARG A 261 -9.02 10.41 3.50
N GLY A 262 -10.24 10.90 3.66
CA GLY A 262 -11.38 10.41 2.88
C GLY A 262 -11.82 9.04 3.35
N ILE A 263 -12.58 8.35 2.50
CA ILE A 263 -13.00 6.97 2.73
C ILE A 263 -12.09 6.06 1.93
N ILE A 264 -11.41 5.11 2.59
CA ILE A 264 -10.50 4.18 1.91
C ILE A 264 -10.98 2.75 2.12
N PHE A 265 -11.19 2.04 1.02
CA PHE A 265 -11.38 0.60 0.97
C PHE A 265 -10.03 -0.08 0.74
N PHE A 266 -9.73 -1.11 1.51
CA PHE A 266 -8.43 -1.78 1.50
C PHE A 266 -8.57 -3.27 1.80
N THR A 267 -7.48 -4.02 1.66
CA THR A 267 -7.41 -5.45 1.97
C THR A 267 -6.60 -5.67 3.25
N LYS A 268 -6.99 -6.70 4.01
CA LYS A 268 -6.30 -7.17 5.21
C LYS A 268 -5.35 -8.34 4.93
N ASP A 269 -5.47 -8.96 3.75
CA ASP A 269 -4.71 -10.15 3.36
C ASP A 269 -4.49 -10.18 1.83
N ASN A 270 -3.96 -11.26 1.30
CA ASN A 270 -3.76 -11.51 -0.12
C ASN A 270 -5.10 -11.51 -0.87
N THR A 271 -5.17 -10.64 -1.89
CA THR A 271 -6.30 -10.54 -2.83
C THR A 271 -5.94 -11.24 -4.14
N ASP A 272 -6.96 -11.65 -4.88
CA ASP A 272 -6.80 -12.12 -6.26
C ASP A 272 -6.89 -10.96 -7.29
N GLY A 273 -7.13 -9.72 -6.81
CA GLY A 273 -7.22 -8.50 -7.62
C GLY A 273 -8.57 -8.26 -8.31
N ASN A 274 -9.57 -9.12 -8.08
CA ASN A 274 -10.88 -9.01 -8.74
C ASN A 274 -11.92 -8.21 -7.92
N GLY A 275 -11.63 -7.88 -6.65
CA GLY A 275 -12.54 -7.08 -5.82
C GLY A 275 -12.79 -5.69 -6.40
N THR A 276 -11.84 -5.16 -7.18
CA THR A 276 -12.00 -3.94 -7.97
C THR A 276 -13.28 -3.93 -8.80
N TYR A 277 -13.64 -5.06 -9.45
CA TYR A 277 -14.85 -5.13 -10.26
C TYR A 277 -16.10 -5.02 -9.39
N VAL A 278 -16.15 -5.83 -8.32
CA VAL A 278 -17.27 -5.85 -7.38
C VAL A 278 -17.49 -4.46 -6.80
N TYR A 279 -16.42 -3.77 -6.43
CA TYR A 279 -16.49 -2.41 -5.93
C TYR A 279 -16.98 -1.41 -6.99
N LEU A 280 -16.36 -1.40 -8.17
CA LEU A 280 -16.66 -0.43 -9.22
C LEU A 280 -18.11 -0.53 -9.68
N GLU A 281 -18.59 -1.74 -9.96
CA GLU A 281 -19.97 -2.00 -10.37
C GLU A 281 -20.97 -1.48 -9.34
N ASN A 282 -20.76 -1.81 -8.07
CA ASN A 282 -21.68 -1.42 -7.00
C ASN A 282 -21.59 0.07 -6.68
N TYR A 283 -20.40 0.68 -6.79
CA TYR A 283 -20.24 2.11 -6.58
C TYR A 283 -20.96 2.92 -7.66
N LEU A 284 -20.80 2.52 -8.94
CA LEU A 284 -21.49 3.16 -10.06
C LEU A 284 -23.01 3.00 -9.96
N ASN A 285 -23.48 1.85 -9.47
CA ASN A 285 -24.88 1.59 -9.13
C ASN A 285 -25.36 2.32 -7.87
N GLY A 286 -24.48 3.05 -7.19
CA GLY A 286 -24.85 3.99 -6.13
C GLY A 286 -25.10 3.35 -4.77
N LYS A 287 -24.46 2.21 -4.50
CA LYS A 287 -24.48 1.53 -3.23
C LYS A 287 -23.81 2.36 -2.12
N SER A 288 -24.33 2.23 -0.89
CA SER A 288 -23.70 2.83 0.30
C SER A 288 -22.35 2.19 0.60
N ASP A 289 -21.52 2.83 1.43
CA ASP A 289 -20.21 2.27 1.79
C ASP A 289 -20.33 0.94 2.56
N GLU A 290 -21.36 0.78 3.40
CA GLU A 290 -21.68 -0.49 4.07
C GLU A 290 -22.15 -1.57 3.07
N GLU A 291 -22.98 -1.21 2.08
CA GLU A 291 -23.38 -2.15 1.02
C GLU A 291 -22.17 -2.56 0.15
N LEU A 292 -21.26 -1.64 -0.14
CA LEU A 292 -20.02 -1.92 -0.87
C LEU A 292 -19.15 -2.89 -0.09
N TRP A 293 -18.89 -2.60 1.18
CA TRP A 293 -18.11 -3.47 2.06
C TRP A 293 -18.72 -4.86 2.18
N THR A 294 -20.03 -4.96 2.41
CA THR A 294 -20.74 -6.25 2.51
C THR A 294 -20.56 -7.08 1.24
N ARG A 295 -20.66 -6.47 0.06
CA ARG A 295 -20.53 -7.17 -1.23
C ARG A 295 -19.09 -7.56 -1.55
N MET A 296 -18.13 -6.69 -1.26
CA MET A 296 -16.72 -7.02 -1.36
C MET A 296 -16.34 -8.15 -0.40
N GLY A 297 -16.85 -8.11 0.84
CA GLY A 297 -16.67 -9.17 1.84
C GLY A 297 -17.28 -10.51 1.42
N ALA A 298 -18.45 -10.48 0.76
CA ALA A 298 -19.06 -11.67 0.18
C ALA A 298 -18.24 -12.26 -0.99
N TYR A 299 -17.49 -11.42 -1.70
CA TYR A 299 -16.53 -11.86 -2.71
C TYR A 299 -15.27 -12.46 -2.06
N GLN A 300 -14.61 -11.70 -1.19
CA GLN A 300 -13.51 -12.17 -0.33
C GLN A 300 -13.59 -11.46 1.03
N GLY A 301 -13.63 -12.21 2.13
CA GLY A 301 -13.73 -11.69 3.51
C GLY A 301 -12.51 -10.90 4.03
N ILE A 302 -11.67 -10.42 3.12
CA ILE A 302 -10.42 -9.70 3.40
C ILE A 302 -10.57 -8.18 3.22
N TYR A 303 -11.65 -7.72 2.58
CA TYR A 303 -11.88 -6.29 2.38
C TYR A 303 -12.41 -5.61 3.63
N ASP A 304 -12.02 -4.36 3.78
CA ASP A 304 -12.40 -3.49 4.87
C ASP A 304 -12.44 -2.04 4.35
N TYR A 305 -12.99 -1.13 5.14
CA TYR A 305 -12.92 0.30 4.83
C TYR A 305 -12.84 1.14 6.10
N TYR A 306 -12.31 2.34 5.95
CA TYR A 306 -12.18 3.30 7.05
C TYR A 306 -12.46 4.71 6.55
N ASP A 307 -13.21 5.50 7.33
CA ASP A 307 -13.43 6.92 7.07
C ASP A 307 -12.48 7.76 7.93
N PHE A 308 -11.43 8.28 7.30
CA PHE A 308 -10.40 9.08 7.97
C PHE A 308 -10.87 10.50 8.32
N ASN A 309 -12.09 10.89 7.95
CA ASN A 309 -12.69 12.15 8.38
C ASN A 309 -13.45 12.03 9.70
N LYS A 310 -13.57 10.81 10.22
CA LYS A 310 -14.34 10.48 11.43
C LYS A 310 -13.41 9.98 12.52
N ARG A 311 -13.80 10.17 13.78
CA ARG A 311 -13.16 9.54 14.93
C ARG A 311 -13.55 8.06 15.02
N PRO A 312 -12.84 7.23 15.79
CA PRO A 312 -13.14 5.80 15.91
C PRO A 312 -14.58 5.50 16.37
N PHE A 313 -15.15 6.30 17.27
CA PHE A 313 -16.53 6.11 17.76
C PHE A 313 -17.63 6.61 16.80
N GLU A 314 -17.24 7.20 15.66
CA GLU A 314 -18.16 7.73 14.63
C GLU A 314 -18.19 6.86 13.37
N GLN A 315 -17.30 5.86 13.27
CA GLN A 315 -17.09 5.02 12.09
C GLN A 315 -18.41 4.43 11.57
#